data_AF-A0A432UT90-F1
#
_entry.id   AF-A0A432UT90-F1
#
_cell.length_a   1.000
_cell.length_b   1.000
_cell.length_c   1.000
_cell.angle_alpha   90.00
_cell.angle_beta   90.00
_cell.angle_gamma   90.00
#
_symmetry.space_group_name_H-M   'P 1'
#
loop_
_entity.id
_entity.type
_entity.pdbx_description
1 polymer ?
#
loop_
_entity_poly.entity_id
_entity_poly.type
_entity_poly.pdbx_seq_one_letter_code
_entity_poly.pdbx_strand_id
1 'polypeptide(L)'
;MSDSTNFQIFNRVALFALMELFDNFPKQIELDANTLALNAFPEKDKTSVEEAWDLMSFGVETLSWLESEGFVSVKQRTLGGHFIGVRLTLKGLTLLGYELPNGKSSIAEQAREVFSGAGKQTATEVLKSAFQYVLFSATTAVMEKGGAPL
;
A
#
# COMPACT_ATOMS: atom_id res chain seq x y z
N MET A 1 -13.55 -5.06 17.84
CA MET A 1 -13.11 -5.54 16.51
C MET A 1 -12.09 -6.65 16.74
N SER A 2 -12.17 -7.78 16.02
CA SER A 2 -11.12 -8.81 16.10
C SER A 2 -9.84 -8.30 15.45
N ASP A 3 -8.67 -8.76 15.90
CA ASP A 3 -7.35 -8.37 15.36
C ASP A 3 -7.23 -8.56 13.83
N SER A 4 -8.02 -9.47 13.26
CA SER A 4 -8.12 -9.69 11.81
C SER A 4 -8.72 -8.51 11.03
N THR A 5 -9.51 -7.65 11.67
CA THR A 5 -10.24 -6.55 11.00
C THR A 5 -9.31 -5.36 10.74
N ASN A 6 -8.54 -4.94 11.75
CA ASN A 6 -7.63 -3.81 11.64
C ASN A 6 -6.56 -4.04 10.55
N PHE A 7 -6.01 -5.26 10.51
CA PHE A 7 -5.01 -5.62 9.50
C PHE A 7 -5.59 -5.64 8.08
N GLN A 8 -6.84 -6.07 7.92
CA GLN A 8 -7.53 -6.02 6.63
C GLN A 8 -7.79 -4.57 6.18
N ILE A 9 -8.18 -3.69 7.10
CA ILE A 9 -8.38 -2.28 6.81
C ILE A 9 -7.06 -1.65 6.37
N PHE A 10 -6.00 -1.83 7.17
CA PHE A 10 -4.65 -1.38 6.84
C PHE A 10 -4.23 -1.86 5.44
N ASN A 11 -4.35 -3.16 5.16
CA ASN A 11 -3.95 -3.71 3.87
C ASN A 11 -4.70 -3.06 2.71
N ARG A 12 -6.01 -2.87 2.86
CA ARG A 12 -6.83 -2.29 1.80
C ARG A 12 -6.46 -0.82 1.56
N VAL A 13 -6.32 -0.03 2.62
CA VAL A 13 -5.92 1.38 2.54
C VAL A 13 -4.51 1.52 1.97
N ALA A 14 -3.56 0.69 2.42
CA ALA A 14 -2.19 0.70 1.95
C ALA A 14 -2.10 0.37 0.47
N LEU A 15 -2.78 -0.69 0.02
CA LEU A 15 -2.81 -1.07 -1.39
C LEU A 15 -3.43 0.03 -2.26
N PHE A 16 -4.50 0.66 -1.78
CA PHE A 16 -5.15 1.76 -2.49
C PHE A 16 -4.22 2.97 -2.63
N ALA A 17 -3.55 3.39 -1.54
CA ALA A 17 -2.59 4.50 -1.58
C ALA A 17 -1.42 4.23 -2.53
N LEU A 18 -0.89 3.01 -2.48
CA LEU A 18 0.20 2.58 -3.36
C LEU A 18 -0.21 2.64 -4.84
N MET A 19 -1.44 2.24 -5.16
CA MET A 19 -2.00 2.32 -6.53
C MET A 19 -2.18 3.76 -7.00
N GLU A 20 -2.76 4.63 -6.17
CA GLU A 20 -2.89 6.06 -6.49
C GLU A 20 -1.54 6.70 -6.81
N LEU A 21 -0.50 6.36 -6.04
CA LEU A 21 0.84 6.87 -6.26
C LEU A 21 1.53 6.23 -7.47
N PHE A 22 1.24 4.96 -7.77
CA PHE A 22 1.75 4.27 -8.95
C PHE A 22 1.23 4.92 -10.23
N ASP A 23 -0.07 5.20 -10.28
CA ASP A 23 -0.74 5.82 -11.43
C ASP A 23 -0.25 7.25 -11.69
N ASN A 24 0.26 7.93 -10.65
CA ASN A 24 0.81 9.28 -10.74
C ASN A 24 2.33 9.34 -10.83
N PHE A 25 3.04 8.21 -10.73
CA PHE A 25 4.50 8.21 -10.77
C PHE A 25 5.04 8.75 -12.12
N PRO A 26 6.10 9.60 -12.15
CA PRO A 26 6.98 10.02 -11.05
C PRO A 26 6.57 11.31 -10.34
N LYS A 27 5.34 11.80 -10.56
CA LYS A 27 4.87 13.06 -9.97
C LYS A 27 4.72 12.92 -8.45
N GLN A 28 4.91 14.04 -7.77
CA GLN A 28 4.56 14.19 -6.38
C GLN A 28 3.13 14.70 -6.31
N ILE A 29 2.28 14.04 -5.54
CA ILE A 29 0.86 14.40 -5.39
C ILE A 29 0.54 14.71 -3.93
N GLU A 30 -0.62 15.31 -3.72
CA GLU A 30 -1.21 15.42 -2.39
C GLU A 30 -2.15 14.24 -2.17
N LEU A 31 -2.09 13.63 -0.99
CA LEU A 31 -3.05 12.65 -0.54
C LEU A 31 -3.76 13.18 0.71
N ASP A 32 -5.08 13.29 0.64
CA ASP A 32 -5.93 13.42 1.83
C ASP A 32 -6.14 12.02 2.41
N ALA A 33 -5.54 11.76 3.57
CA ALA A 33 -5.58 10.45 4.22
C ALA A 33 -7.01 9.99 4.55
N ASN A 34 -7.89 10.92 4.91
CA ASN A 34 -9.26 10.63 5.30
C ASN A 34 -10.07 10.19 4.09
N THR A 35 -10.03 10.99 3.03
CA THR A 35 -10.71 10.69 1.76
C THR A 35 -10.15 9.41 1.13
N LEU A 36 -8.84 9.21 1.22
CA LEU A 36 -8.17 8.01 0.72
C LEU A 36 -8.64 6.74 1.44
N ALA A 37 -8.74 6.77 2.77
CA ALA A 37 -9.22 5.62 3.53
C ALA A 37 -10.67 5.29 3.21
N LEU A 38 -11.55 6.29 3.09
CA LEU A 38 -12.95 6.08 2.72
C LEU A 38 -13.09 5.52 1.30
N ASN A 39 -12.33 6.06 0.34
CA ASN A 39 -12.38 5.62 -1.06
C ASN A 39 -11.83 4.21 -1.27
N ALA A 40 -11.00 3.71 -0.35
CA ALA A 40 -10.57 2.33 -0.40
C ALA A 40 -11.77 1.35 -0.27
N PHE A 41 -12.90 1.75 0.32
CA PHE A 41 -14.07 0.90 0.54
C PHE A 41 -15.27 1.34 -0.33
N PRO A 42 -15.74 0.49 -1.26
CA PRO A 42 -16.86 0.83 -2.15
C PRO A 42 -18.20 0.97 -1.41
N GLU A 43 -18.31 0.41 -0.20
CA GLU A 43 -19.53 0.49 0.62
C GLU A 43 -19.56 1.68 1.58
N LYS A 44 -18.68 2.68 1.40
CA LYS A 44 -18.58 3.86 2.27
C LYS A 44 -19.91 4.59 2.50
N ASP A 45 -20.82 4.56 1.52
CA ASP A 45 -22.13 5.21 1.62
C ASP A 45 -23.11 4.48 2.56
N LYS A 46 -22.77 3.26 2.99
CA LYS A 46 -23.53 2.46 3.97
C LYS A 46 -22.88 2.46 5.37
N THR A 47 -21.72 3.10 5.51
CA THR A 47 -20.94 3.13 6.75
C THR A 47 -21.55 4.14 7.72
N SER A 48 -21.63 3.78 9.01
CA SER A 48 -22.06 4.73 10.05
C SER A 48 -21.05 5.86 10.22
N VAL A 49 -21.46 6.96 10.86
CA VAL A 49 -20.55 8.10 11.10
C VAL A 49 -19.34 7.65 11.93
N GLU A 50 -19.57 6.88 12.99
CA GLU A 50 -18.54 6.34 13.87
C GLU A 50 -17.54 5.45 13.12
N GLU A 51 -18.03 4.52 12.29
CA GLU A 51 -17.16 3.66 11.48
C GLU A 51 -16.38 4.45 10.43
N ALA A 52 -16.96 5.52 9.88
CA ALA A 52 -16.26 6.41 8.95
C ALA A 52 -15.11 7.16 9.66
N TRP A 53 -15.32 7.63 10.90
CA TRP A 53 -14.26 8.22 11.72
C TRP A 53 -13.13 7.25 12.01
N ASP A 54 -13.47 6.01 12.38
CA ASP A 54 -12.47 4.96 12.60
C ASP A 54 -11.66 4.72 11.31
N LEU A 55 -12.32 4.57 10.16
CA LEU A 55 -11.64 4.39 8.87
C LEU A 55 -10.73 5.57 8.51
N MET A 56 -11.17 6.80 8.72
CA MET A 56 -10.35 7.99 8.48
C MET A 56 -9.06 7.98 9.32
N SER A 57 -9.13 7.55 10.58
CA SER A 57 -7.95 7.39 11.43
C SER A 57 -6.95 6.38 10.87
N PHE A 58 -7.43 5.27 10.29
CA PHE A 58 -6.58 4.29 9.61
C PHE A 58 -5.87 4.87 8.40
N GLY A 59 -6.46 5.82 7.69
CA GLY A 59 -5.80 6.53 6.60
C GLY A 59 -4.49 7.20 7.03
N VAL A 60 -4.57 7.98 8.11
CA VAL A 60 -3.43 8.74 8.65
C VAL A 60 -2.34 7.80 9.15
N GLU A 61 -2.72 6.77 9.91
CA GLU A 61 -1.77 5.78 10.44
C GLU A 61 -1.12 4.96 9.33
N THR A 62 -1.90 4.57 8.32
CA THR A 62 -1.39 3.78 7.18
C THR A 62 -0.37 4.57 6.35
N LEU A 63 -0.66 5.82 5.98
CA LEU A 63 0.30 6.65 5.24
C LEU A 63 1.54 6.97 6.08
N SER A 64 1.36 7.18 7.38
CA SER A 64 2.47 7.39 8.31
C SER A 64 3.40 6.18 8.37
N TRP A 65 2.83 4.98 8.43
CA TRP A 65 3.58 3.72 8.45
C TRP A 65 4.28 3.45 7.11
N LEU A 66 3.60 3.69 5.99
CA LEU A 66 4.22 3.53 4.66
C LEU A 66 5.42 4.47 4.47
N GLU A 67 5.34 5.68 5.02
CA GLU A 67 6.48 6.60 5.08
C GLU A 67 7.59 6.07 5.98
N SER A 68 7.30 5.67 7.22
CA SER A 68 8.33 5.21 8.16
C SER A 68 9.08 3.98 7.66
N GLU A 69 8.39 3.10 6.95
CA GLU A 69 8.96 1.93 6.29
C GLU A 69 9.64 2.24 4.96
N GLY A 70 9.59 3.50 4.50
CA GLY A 70 10.26 3.96 3.29
C GLY A 70 9.64 3.46 2.00
N PHE A 71 8.37 3.06 1.98
CA PHE A 71 7.65 2.74 0.73
C PHE A 71 7.24 4.02 -0.02
N VAL A 72 6.97 5.09 0.71
CA VAL A 72 6.66 6.42 0.18
C VAL A 72 7.56 7.49 0.80
N SER A 73 7.72 8.61 0.11
CA SER A 73 8.32 9.82 0.65
C SER A 73 7.27 10.92 0.72
N VAL A 74 7.13 11.61 1.85
CA VAL A 74 6.25 12.76 2.04
C VAL A 74 7.11 14.00 2.30
N LYS A 75 6.74 15.15 1.72
CA LYS A 75 7.45 16.42 1.98
C LYS A 75 6.96 17.11 3.23
N GLN A 76 5.65 17.12 3.44
CA GLN A 76 5.00 17.82 4.53
C GLN A 76 3.70 17.13 4.92
N ARG A 77 3.38 17.18 6.22
CA ARG A 77 2.11 16.73 6.77
C ARG A 77 1.38 17.90 7.42
N THR A 78 0.06 17.91 7.33
CA THR A 78 -0.79 18.89 8.00
C THR A 78 -1.56 18.23 9.15
N LEU A 79 -2.04 19.04 10.10
CA LEU A 79 -2.90 18.57 11.19
C LEU A 79 -4.25 18.01 10.72
N GLY A 80 -4.67 18.34 9.49
CA GLY A 80 -5.94 17.88 8.90
C GLY A 80 -5.86 16.52 8.20
N GLY A 81 -4.71 15.84 8.23
CA GLY A 81 -4.53 14.55 7.55
C GLY A 81 -4.11 14.65 6.08
N HIS A 82 -3.72 15.85 5.60
CA HIS A 82 -3.14 15.99 4.27
C HIS A 82 -1.64 15.67 4.29
N PHE A 83 -1.23 14.80 3.36
CA PHE A 83 0.15 14.45 3.07
C PHE A 83 0.51 15.11 1.74
N ILE A 84 1.43 16.08 1.78
CA ILE A 84 1.78 16.91 0.64
C ILE A 84 3.08 16.41 0.02
N GLY A 85 3.10 16.31 -1.30
CA GLY A 85 4.28 15.93 -2.06
C GLY A 85 4.65 14.45 -1.91
N VAL A 86 3.64 13.59 -1.76
CA VAL A 86 3.78 12.14 -1.62
C VAL A 86 4.22 11.53 -2.95
N ARG A 87 5.15 10.58 -2.89
CA ARG A 87 5.61 9.81 -4.06
C ARG A 87 6.11 8.44 -3.63
N LEU A 88 5.99 7.45 -4.51
CA LEU A 88 6.64 6.15 -4.32
C LEU A 88 8.16 6.31 -4.25
N THR A 89 8.79 5.59 -3.32
CA THR A 89 10.22 5.36 -3.34
C THR A 89 10.56 4.20 -4.28
N LEU A 90 11.85 3.91 -4.47
CA LEU A 90 12.26 2.69 -5.14
C LEU A 90 11.71 1.42 -4.46
N LYS A 91 11.64 1.40 -3.12
CA LYS A 91 11.06 0.28 -2.36
C LYS A 91 9.57 0.11 -2.69
N GLY A 92 8.82 1.21 -2.75
CA GLY A 92 7.40 1.21 -3.15
C GLY A 92 7.19 0.80 -4.61
N LEU A 93 8.05 1.25 -5.53
CA LEU A 93 7.99 0.85 -6.94
C LEU A 93 8.28 -0.63 -7.12
N THR A 94 9.33 -1.16 -6.47
CA THR A 94 9.68 -2.58 -6.55
C THR A 94 8.57 -3.48 -6.00
N LEU A 95 7.81 -2.99 -5.01
CA LEU A 95 6.65 -3.70 -4.47
C LEU A 95 5.53 -3.88 -5.51
N LEU A 96 5.31 -2.88 -6.37
CA LEU A 96 4.16 -2.83 -7.29
C LEU A 96 4.49 -3.24 -8.73
N GLY A 97 5.65 -2.81 -9.22
CA GLY A 97 6.04 -2.81 -10.64
C GLY A 97 6.99 -3.94 -11.04
N TYR A 98 7.34 -4.85 -10.14
CA TYR A 98 8.09 -6.04 -10.53
C TYR A 98 7.14 -7.09 -11.11
N GLU A 99 7.38 -7.52 -12.35
CA GLU A 99 6.74 -8.70 -12.92
C GLU A 99 7.10 -9.91 -12.07
N LEU A 100 6.10 -10.51 -11.40
CA LEU A 100 6.36 -11.68 -10.58
C LEU A 100 6.99 -12.78 -11.46
N PRO A 101 8.03 -13.48 -10.97
CA PRO A 101 8.57 -14.65 -11.68
C PRO A 101 7.41 -15.61 -11.99
N ASN A 102 7.42 -16.21 -13.18
CA ASN A 102 6.44 -17.17 -13.70
C ASN A 102 5.24 -16.61 -14.50
N GLY A 103 5.34 -15.42 -15.08
CA GLY A 103 4.31 -14.90 -16.00
C GLY A 103 2.97 -14.59 -15.34
N LYS A 104 2.97 -14.37 -14.02
CA LYS A 104 1.82 -13.83 -13.29
C LYS A 104 1.74 -12.32 -13.54
N SER A 105 0.53 -11.79 -13.58
CA SER A 105 0.28 -10.35 -13.65
C SER A 105 1.02 -9.63 -12.52
N SER A 106 1.45 -8.40 -12.81
CA SER A 106 2.12 -7.53 -11.82
C SER A 106 1.25 -7.33 -10.58
N ILE A 107 1.88 -6.97 -9.45
CA ILE A 107 1.13 -6.62 -8.23
C ILE A 107 0.18 -5.45 -8.50
N ALA A 108 0.59 -4.49 -9.34
CA ALA A 108 -0.27 -3.39 -9.76
C ALA A 108 -1.53 -3.88 -10.51
N GLU A 109 -1.41 -4.83 -11.44
CA GLU A 109 -2.56 -5.41 -12.14
C GLU A 109 -3.48 -6.18 -11.20
N GLN A 110 -2.93 -7.01 -10.32
CA GLN A 110 -3.69 -7.72 -9.29
C GLN A 110 -4.44 -6.74 -8.36
N ALA A 111 -3.80 -5.64 -7.98
CA ALA A 111 -4.44 -4.59 -7.20
C ALA A 111 -5.58 -3.90 -7.95
N ARG A 112 -5.43 -3.65 -9.27
CA ARG A 112 -6.55 -3.14 -10.10
C ARG A 112 -7.72 -4.12 -10.14
N GLU A 113 -7.46 -5.43 -10.20
CA GLU A 113 -8.53 -6.44 -10.14
C GLU A 113 -9.30 -6.40 -8.81
N VAL A 114 -8.59 -6.17 -7.69
CA VAL A 114 -9.21 -5.99 -6.36
C VAL A 114 -10.16 -4.80 -6.34
N PHE A 115 -9.76 -3.66 -6.90
CA PHE A 115 -10.55 -2.42 -6.83
C PHE A 115 -11.61 -2.31 -7.95
N SER A 116 -11.44 -3.00 -9.07
CA SER A 116 -12.47 -3.14 -10.11
C SER A 116 -13.56 -4.16 -9.76
N GLY A 117 -13.31 -5.03 -8.78
CA GLY A 117 -14.21 -6.12 -8.40
C GLY A 117 -14.25 -7.28 -9.40
N ALA A 118 -13.39 -7.26 -10.43
CA ALA A 118 -13.30 -8.31 -11.44
C ALA A 118 -12.49 -9.53 -10.94
N GLY A 119 -11.63 -9.35 -9.94
CA GLY A 119 -10.79 -10.40 -9.38
C GLY A 119 -11.42 -11.15 -8.21
N LYS A 120 -10.93 -12.37 -7.96
CA LYS A 120 -11.25 -13.14 -6.74
C LYS A 120 -10.31 -12.85 -5.57
N GLN A 121 -9.24 -12.10 -5.81
CA GLN A 121 -8.23 -11.81 -4.80
C GLN A 121 -8.70 -10.71 -3.86
N THR A 122 -8.22 -10.77 -2.61
CA THR A 122 -8.40 -9.71 -1.62
C THR A 122 -7.17 -8.80 -1.56
N ALA A 123 -7.34 -7.56 -1.10
CA ALA A 123 -6.22 -6.65 -0.89
C ALA A 123 -5.13 -7.25 0.03
N THR A 124 -5.55 -8.01 1.05
CA THR A 124 -4.65 -8.72 1.97
C THR A 124 -3.81 -9.77 1.24
N GLU A 125 -4.38 -10.55 0.33
CA GLU A 125 -3.63 -11.55 -0.43
C GLU A 125 -2.61 -10.91 -1.38
N VAL A 126 -3.00 -9.81 -2.03
CA VAL A 126 -2.12 -9.05 -2.93
C VAL A 126 -0.95 -8.46 -2.14
N LEU A 127 -1.20 -7.77 -1.04
CA LEU A 127 -0.12 -7.20 -0.21
C LEU A 127 0.77 -8.25 0.44
N LYS A 128 0.20 -9.36 0.91
CA LYS A 128 0.99 -10.47 1.44
C LYS A 128 1.95 -11.01 0.39
N SER A 129 1.48 -11.20 -0.84
CA SER A 129 2.31 -11.64 -1.97
C SER A 129 3.41 -10.61 -2.27
N ALA A 130 3.07 -9.32 -2.24
CA ALA A 130 4.02 -8.24 -2.51
C ALA A 130 5.12 -8.17 -1.43
N PHE A 131 4.76 -8.23 -0.14
CA PHE A 131 5.74 -8.22 0.95
C PHE A 131 6.61 -9.47 0.98
N GLN A 132 6.04 -10.65 0.71
CA GLN A 132 6.82 -11.89 0.57
C GLN A 132 7.87 -11.74 -0.54
N TYR A 133 7.50 -11.18 -1.69
CA TYR A 133 8.44 -10.93 -2.79
C TYR A 133 9.60 -10.00 -2.38
N VAL A 134 9.31 -8.90 -1.68
CA VAL A 134 10.36 -7.99 -1.17
C VAL A 134 11.31 -8.69 -0.19
N LEU A 135 10.79 -9.53 0.70
CA LEU A 135 11.62 -10.30 1.64
C LEU A 135 12.50 -11.34 0.95
N PHE A 136 11.98 -12.05 -0.06
CA PHE A 136 12.75 -13.03 -0.82
C PHE A 136 13.83 -12.36 -1.68
N SER A 137 13.51 -11.28 -2.38
CA SER A 137 14.48 -10.54 -3.21
C SER A 137 15.61 -9.89 -2.38
N ALA A 138 15.31 -9.43 -1.16
CA ALA A 138 16.32 -8.94 -0.24
C ALA A 138 17.27 -10.05 0.27
N THR A 139 16.78 -11.28 0.45
CA THR A 139 17.60 -12.40 0.95
C THR A 139 18.53 -13.00 -0.10
N THR A 140 18.13 -13.07 -1.38
CA THR A 140 19.02 -13.49 -2.47
C THR A 140 20.15 -12.49 -2.71
N ALA A 141 19.88 -11.19 -2.63
CA ALA A 141 20.90 -10.14 -2.77
C ALA A 141 21.99 -10.19 -1.67
N VAL A 142 21.65 -10.70 -0.48
CA VAL A 142 22.61 -10.90 0.62
C VAL A 142 23.45 -12.16 0.40
N MET A 143 22.87 -13.24 -0.15
CA MET A 143 23.60 -14.47 -0.44
C MET A 143 24.62 -14.32 -1.59
N GLU A 144 24.33 -13.50 -2.61
CA GLU A 144 25.32 -13.21 -3.67
C GLU A 144 26.47 -12.31 -3.21
N LYS A 145 26.28 -11.51 -2.14
CA LYS A 145 27.31 -10.63 -1.58
C LYS A 145 28.10 -11.25 -0.42
N GLY A 146 27.76 -12.48 -0.02
CA GLY A 146 28.41 -13.21 1.07
C GLY A 146 29.62 -14.01 0.60
N GLY A 147 30.79 -13.35 0.57
CA GLY A 147 32.08 -14.04 0.64
C GLY A 147 32.16 -14.95 1.87
N ALA A 148 32.93 -16.03 1.74
CA ALA A 148 33.14 -17.03 2.78
C ALA A 148 33.54 -16.40 4.12
N PRO A 149 33.05 -16.94 5.26
CA PRO A 149 33.55 -16.53 6.56
C PRO A 149 35.03 -16.93 6.69
N LEU A 150 35.88 -15.97 7.07
CA LEU A 150 37.20 -16.22 7.65
C LEU A 150 37.06 -16.45 9.16
#